data_AF-A0A914JC52-F1
#
_entry.id   AF-A0A914JC52-F1
#
_cell.length_a   1.000
_cell.length_b   1.000
_cell.length_c   1.000
_cell.angle_alpha   90.00
_cell.angle_beta   90.00
_cell.angle_gamma   90.00
#
_symmetry.space_group_name_H-M   'P 1'
#
loop_
_entity.id
_entity.type
_entity.pdbx_description
1 polymer ?
#
loop_
_entity_poly.entity_id
_entity_poly.type
_entity_poly.pdbx_seq_one_letter_code
_entity_poly.pdbx_strand_id
1 'polypeptide(L)'
;MTTDTDLTLVDYFAVVGLDKTSGLKPDPSWEFLAELSGTVPANERLPPLERAYQSKVLAHFPEKRRGLLFPPEISSLCMPKGLKFYTETKVPMNPEFHSFVITREDGTRMNGCALTLFEEVKDDTIKQAMFDLQMAHVKQLAAAECSSGDIYDIKDETIKQAMFDLQMAHVKQLAAAECSSGDIYDSRVRQQPGTVSFGNHTMPRHISAKRNRQKRISYYDNTSKPIFVSKCIALLTRIPMVFTPEKILRTLAEVIKPNCHSLPVPLESFIYWVLHEVPLPIPGTTLQLNYSGIDLIVIRPPANDLPFFDYPLQHLFKYVSVDKLLKLFTCFLLEHQILLCSKHMDRL
;
A
#
# COMPACT_ATOMS: atom_id res chain seq x y z
N MET A 1 -34.91 3.88 18.56
CA MET A 1 -34.12 5.07 18.21
C MET A 1 -32.98 5.17 19.21
N THR A 2 -31.73 5.23 18.74
CA THR A 2 -30.60 5.70 19.56
C THR A 2 -30.59 7.22 19.52
N THR A 3 -30.52 7.88 20.66
CA THR A 3 -30.23 9.31 20.72
C THR A 3 -28.78 9.57 20.33
N ASP A 4 -28.49 10.74 19.76
CA ASP A 4 -27.14 11.11 19.29
C ASP A 4 -26.12 11.20 20.44
N THR A 5 -26.60 11.19 21.70
CA THR A 5 -25.86 11.17 22.97
C THR A 5 -25.02 9.92 23.19
N ASP A 6 -25.46 8.78 22.67
CA ASP A 6 -24.88 7.46 22.98
C ASP A 6 -23.83 7.05 21.93
N LEU A 7 -23.41 8.00 21.09
CA LEU A 7 -22.56 7.78 19.93
C LEU A 7 -21.13 8.19 20.24
N THR A 8 -20.20 7.25 20.06
CA THR A 8 -18.76 7.53 20.12
C THR A 8 -18.22 7.90 18.75
N LEU A 9 -17.05 8.57 18.75
CA LEU A 9 -16.41 9.12 17.56
C LEU A 9 -16.00 8.06 16.54
N VAL A 10 -15.45 6.96 17.05
CA VAL A 10 -15.01 5.81 16.26
C VAL A 10 -15.97 4.66 16.51
N ASP A 11 -16.47 4.08 15.42
CA ASP A 11 -17.39 2.95 15.47
C ASP A 11 -16.68 1.61 15.63
N TYR A 12 -15.55 1.42 14.95
CA TYR A 12 -14.68 0.24 15.11
C TYR A 12 -13.20 0.57 14.93
N PHE A 13 -12.36 -0.14 15.66
CA PHE A 13 -10.95 -0.34 15.35
C PHE A 13 -10.77 -1.75 14.77
N ALA A 14 -9.99 -1.91 13.71
CA ALA A 14 -9.77 -3.19 13.05
C ALA A 14 -8.30 -3.44 12.74
N VAL A 15 -7.88 -4.69 12.83
CA VAL A 15 -6.56 -5.18 12.41
C VAL A 15 -6.76 -6.10 11.22
N VAL A 16 -6.09 -5.83 10.10
CA VAL A 16 -6.19 -6.56 8.84
C VAL A 16 -4.80 -7.01 8.41
N GLY A 17 -4.65 -8.24 7.92
CA GLY A 17 -3.35 -8.75 7.50
C GLY A 17 -3.35 -10.23 7.13
N LEU A 18 -2.22 -10.90 7.38
CA LEU A 18 -2.00 -12.30 7.01
C LEU A 18 -2.69 -13.25 8.00
N ASP A 19 -3.71 -13.97 7.53
CA ASP A 19 -4.25 -15.12 8.25
C ASP A 19 -3.37 -16.35 8.01
N LYS A 20 -2.52 -16.62 8.99
CA LYS A 20 -1.63 -17.80 9.08
C LYS A 20 -2.35 -19.12 8.87
N THR A 21 -3.61 -19.25 9.30
CA THR A 21 -4.36 -20.51 9.17
C THR A 21 -4.78 -20.80 7.73
N SER A 22 -4.88 -19.77 6.89
CA SER A 22 -5.26 -19.89 5.47
C SER A 22 -4.08 -20.01 4.50
N GLY A 23 -2.85 -19.77 4.97
CA GLY A 23 -1.63 -19.81 4.16
C GLY A 23 -1.55 -18.69 3.11
N LEU A 24 -0.67 -18.87 2.13
CA LEU A 24 -0.47 -17.93 1.02
C LEU A 24 -1.49 -18.19 -0.09
N LYS A 25 -2.59 -17.42 -0.11
CA LYS A 25 -3.59 -17.44 -1.19
C LYS A 25 -3.45 -16.22 -2.10
N PRO A 26 -3.56 -16.34 -3.44
CA PRO A 26 -3.68 -15.20 -4.34
C PRO A 26 -4.84 -14.27 -3.94
N ASP A 27 -4.70 -12.97 -4.18
CA ASP A 27 -5.81 -12.03 -4.03
C ASP A 27 -6.77 -12.13 -5.22
N PRO A 28 -8.07 -12.42 -5.02
CA PRO A 28 -9.04 -12.59 -6.12
C PRO A 28 -9.35 -11.28 -6.85
N SER A 29 -9.05 -10.11 -6.28
CA SER A 29 -9.18 -8.83 -6.99
C SER A 29 -8.28 -8.76 -8.24
N TRP A 30 -7.19 -9.54 -8.28
CA TRP A 30 -6.32 -9.62 -9.44
C TRP A 30 -6.99 -10.28 -10.65
N GLU A 31 -7.88 -11.25 -10.42
CA GLU A 31 -8.57 -11.97 -11.50
C GLU A 31 -9.54 -11.02 -12.21
N PHE A 32 -10.35 -10.30 -11.45
CA PHE A 32 -11.26 -9.25 -11.95
C PHE A 32 -10.50 -8.12 -12.68
N LEU A 33 -9.35 -7.68 -12.16
CA LEU A 33 -8.50 -6.68 -12.83
C LEU A 33 -7.83 -7.20 -14.11
N ALA A 34 -7.55 -8.51 -14.21
CA ALA A 34 -7.05 -9.13 -15.43
C ALA A 34 -8.15 -9.23 -16.50
N GLU A 35 -9.37 -9.63 -16.12
CA GLU A 35 -10.55 -9.66 -17.01
C GLU A 35 -10.89 -8.27 -17.56
N LEU A 36 -10.94 -7.24 -16.71
CA LEU A 36 -11.25 -5.87 -17.12
C LEU A 36 -10.19 -5.22 -18.02
N SER A 37 -8.92 -5.63 -17.92
CA SER A 37 -7.81 -4.97 -18.61
C SER A 37 -7.35 -5.69 -19.88
N GLY A 38 -7.58 -7.01 -19.99
CA GLY A 38 -7.08 -7.87 -21.07
C GLY A 38 -5.56 -7.91 -21.26
N THR A 39 -4.80 -7.21 -20.41
CA THR A 39 -3.38 -6.88 -20.60
C THR A 39 -2.54 -7.07 -19.34
N VAL A 40 -3.16 -7.11 -18.16
CA VAL A 40 -2.47 -7.43 -16.91
C VAL A 40 -2.03 -8.91 -16.94
N PRO A 41 -0.75 -9.22 -16.70
CA PRO A 41 -0.31 -10.60 -16.61
C PRO A 41 -0.97 -11.30 -15.41
N ALA A 42 -1.40 -12.56 -15.60
CA ALA A 42 -1.94 -13.38 -14.53
C ALA A 42 -0.98 -13.41 -13.31
N ASN A 43 -1.52 -13.42 -12.09
CA ASN A 43 -0.75 -13.26 -10.83
C ASN A 43 0.44 -14.25 -10.74
N GLU A 44 0.27 -15.46 -11.29
CA GLU A 44 1.30 -16.50 -11.40
C GLU A 44 2.55 -16.09 -12.21
N ARG A 45 2.37 -15.26 -13.25
CA ARG A 45 3.47 -14.74 -14.09
C ARG A 45 4.30 -13.67 -13.39
N LEU A 46 3.79 -13.07 -12.30
CA LEU A 46 4.58 -12.15 -11.48
C LEU A 46 5.48 -12.92 -10.51
N PRO A 47 6.67 -12.38 -10.18
CA PRO A 47 7.50 -12.88 -9.08
C PRO A 47 6.70 -12.90 -7.77
N PRO A 48 6.78 -13.96 -6.94
CA PRO A 48 5.99 -14.09 -5.71
C PRO A 48 6.03 -12.92 -4.72
N LEU A 49 7.10 -12.13 -4.67
CA LEU A 49 7.16 -10.91 -3.84
C LEU A 49 6.48 -9.67 -4.45
N GLU A 50 6.09 -9.72 -5.73
CA GLU A 50 5.42 -8.62 -6.44
C GLU A 50 3.91 -8.90 -6.62
N ARG A 51 3.49 -10.16 -6.41
CA ARG A 51 2.09 -10.63 -6.34
C ARG A 51 1.26 -9.93 -5.26
N ALA A 52 -0.06 -10.01 -5.43
CA ALA A 52 -1.05 -9.69 -4.41
C ALA A 52 -1.59 -10.99 -3.77
N TYR A 53 -1.65 -11.03 -2.44
CA TYR A 53 -2.20 -12.14 -1.65
C TYR A 53 -3.43 -11.70 -0.86
N GLN A 54 -4.32 -12.66 -0.56
CA GLN A 54 -5.54 -12.41 0.21
C GLN A 54 -5.23 -11.93 1.64
N SER A 55 -5.78 -10.78 2.02
CA SER A 55 -5.83 -10.31 3.41
C SER A 55 -7.07 -10.87 4.13
N LYS A 56 -7.05 -10.85 5.47
CA LYS A 56 -8.26 -10.99 6.31
C LYS A 56 -8.28 -9.97 7.45
N VAL A 57 -9.48 -9.65 7.94
CA VAL A 57 -9.67 -9.07 9.28
C VAL A 57 -9.20 -10.11 10.31
N LEU A 58 -8.17 -9.75 11.08
CA LEU A 58 -7.57 -10.59 12.13
C LEU A 58 -8.23 -10.35 13.50
N ALA A 59 -8.70 -9.11 13.74
CA ALA A 59 -9.46 -8.72 14.92
C ALA A 59 -10.23 -7.41 14.64
N HIS A 60 -11.33 -7.19 15.36
CA HIS A 60 -11.98 -5.88 15.44
C HIS A 60 -12.56 -5.60 16.82
N PHE A 61 -12.65 -4.34 17.18
CA PHE A 61 -13.05 -3.85 18.50
C PHE A 61 -14.04 -2.67 18.36
N PRO A 62 -15.16 -2.66 19.08
CA PRO A 62 -15.70 -3.76 19.88
C PRO A 62 -16.12 -4.95 18.99
N GLU A 63 -16.29 -6.14 19.58
CA GLU A 63 -16.82 -7.31 18.86
C GLU A 63 -18.25 -7.06 18.35
N LYS A 64 -19.05 -6.30 19.09
CA LYS A 64 -20.45 -6.01 18.81
C LYS A 64 -20.76 -4.57 19.19
N ARG A 65 -21.46 -3.83 18.33
CA ARG A 65 -21.99 -2.48 18.60
C ARG A 65 -23.52 -2.52 18.44
N ARG A 66 -24.26 -1.83 19.31
CA ARG A 66 -25.73 -1.87 19.29
C ARG A 66 -26.24 -1.07 18.09
N GLY A 67 -27.04 -1.71 17.23
CA GLY A 67 -27.63 -1.06 16.05
C GLY A 67 -26.66 -0.77 14.90
N LEU A 68 -25.42 -1.27 14.97
CA LEU A 68 -24.45 -1.17 13.88
C LEU A 68 -23.73 -2.51 13.72
N LEU A 69 -23.71 -3.04 12.50
CA LEU A 69 -22.95 -4.24 12.16
C LEU A 69 -21.55 -3.87 11.68
N PHE A 70 -20.58 -4.72 12.04
CA PHE A 70 -19.22 -4.65 11.53
C PHE A 70 -19.19 -5.16 10.07
N PRO A 71 -18.66 -4.39 9.10
CA PRO A 71 -18.54 -4.82 7.71
C PRO A 71 -17.28 -5.69 7.50
N PRO A 72 -17.41 -7.00 7.21
CA PRO A 72 -16.25 -7.87 6.97
C PRO A 72 -15.51 -7.55 5.66
N GLU A 73 -16.15 -6.84 4.73
CA GLU A 73 -15.62 -6.50 3.40
C GLU A 73 -14.39 -5.58 3.45
N ILE A 74 -14.20 -4.87 4.58
CA ILE A 74 -13.10 -3.90 4.77
C ILE A 74 -11.72 -4.50 4.59
N SER A 75 -11.55 -5.82 4.64
CA SER A 75 -10.26 -6.44 4.37
C SER A 75 -9.67 -5.99 3.02
N SER A 76 -10.54 -5.89 2.01
CA SER A 76 -10.17 -5.38 0.68
C SER A 76 -9.89 -3.88 0.69
N LEU A 77 -10.71 -3.08 1.39
CA LEU A 77 -10.62 -1.61 1.41
C LEU A 77 -9.43 -1.11 2.26
N CYS A 78 -9.05 -1.85 3.31
CA CYS A 78 -7.86 -1.62 4.10
C CYS A 78 -6.58 -2.04 3.37
N MET A 79 -6.66 -2.96 2.40
CA MET A 79 -5.49 -3.46 1.65
C MET A 79 -5.78 -3.62 0.14
N PRO A 80 -6.17 -2.56 -0.60
CA PRO A 80 -6.69 -2.68 -1.97
C PRO A 80 -5.60 -2.85 -3.05
N LYS A 81 -4.33 -3.02 -2.62
CA LYS A 81 -3.23 -3.53 -3.46
C LYS A 81 -2.98 -5.03 -3.20
N GLY A 82 -3.86 -5.69 -2.44
CA GLY A 82 -3.64 -6.96 -1.77
C GLY A 82 -2.61 -6.88 -0.63
N LEU A 83 -2.47 -7.97 0.10
CA LEU A 83 -1.37 -8.18 1.03
C LEU A 83 -0.08 -8.51 0.26
N LYS A 84 1.05 -7.93 0.69
CA LYS A 84 2.35 -8.01 0.00
C LYS A 84 3.50 -8.38 0.94
N PHE A 85 4.52 -8.99 0.35
CA PHE A 85 5.73 -9.43 1.04
C PHE A 85 6.97 -8.70 0.51
N TYR A 86 7.93 -8.46 1.40
CA TYR A 86 9.11 -7.64 1.13
C TYR A 86 10.36 -8.30 1.72
N THR A 87 11.47 -8.26 0.97
CA THR A 87 12.79 -8.46 1.58
C THR A 87 13.14 -7.28 2.49
N GLU A 88 14.00 -7.49 3.48
CA GLU A 88 14.58 -6.45 4.35
C GLU A 88 15.09 -5.22 3.56
N THR A 89 15.67 -5.44 2.38
CA THR A 89 16.18 -4.41 1.46
C THR A 89 15.12 -3.64 0.67
N LYS A 90 13.83 -4.02 0.77
CA LYS A 90 12.70 -3.44 0.03
C LYS A 90 11.50 -3.04 0.91
N VAL A 91 11.45 -3.46 2.18
CA VAL A 91 10.34 -3.11 3.06
C VAL A 91 10.22 -1.58 3.20
N PRO A 92 9.02 -0.98 3.04
CA PRO A 92 8.89 0.48 3.16
C PRO A 92 9.16 0.94 4.60
N MET A 93 10.00 1.96 4.75
CA MET A 93 10.39 2.50 6.06
C MET A 93 9.27 3.27 6.78
N ASN A 94 8.28 3.77 6.04
CA ASN A 94 7.20 4.61 6.54
C ASN A 94 5.84 3.94 6.30
N PRO A 95 4.89 4.03 7.25
CA PRO A 95 3.52 3.59 7.05
C PRO A 95 2.81 4.31 5.89
N GLU A 96 2.16 3.56 4.99
CA GLU A 96 1.26 4.10 3.95
C GLU A 96 -0.13 4.35 4.54
N PHE A 97 -0.70 5.53 4.34
CA PHE A 97 -2.03 5.91 4.82
C PHE A 97 -3.00 6.13 3.65
N HIS A 98 -4.27 5.78 3.84
CA HIS A 98 -5.37 6.14 2.95
C HIS A 98 -6.72 6.15 3.68
N SER A 99 -7.72 6.79 3.07
CA SER A 99 -9.12 6.67 3.50
C SER A 99 -9.94 5.85 2.49
N PHE A 100 -11.12 5.42 2.89
CA PHE A 100 -12.10 4.74 2.04
C PHE A 100 -13.53 5.01 2.53
N VAL A 101 -14.53 4.76 1.69
CA VAL A 101 -15.95 4.89 2.06
C VAL A 101 -16.70 3.65 1.62
N ILE A 102 -17.40 3.02 2.56
CA ILE A 102 -18.39 1.98 2.33
C ILE A 102 -19.74 2.67 2.14
N THR A 103 -20.43 2.42 1.03
CA THR A 103 -21.85 2.78 0.89
C THR A 103 -22.66 1.49 0.93
N ARG A 104 -23.67 1.44 1.80
CA ARG A 104 -24.58 0.29 1.95
C ARG A 104 -25.76 0.39 0.99
N GLU A 105 -26.50 -0.71 0.86
CA GLU A 105 -27.72 -0.81 0.04
C GLU A 105 -28.82 0.19 0.46
N ASP A 106 -28.86 0.58 1.74
CA ASP A 106 -29.76 1.61 2.28
C ASP A 106 -29.28 3.05 2.02
N GLY A 107 -28.19 3.22 1.26
CA GLY A 107 -27.55 4.50 0.96
C GLY A 107 -26.72 5.08 2.12
N THR A 108 -26.70 4.46 3.29
CA THR A 108 -25.89 4.93 4.43
C THR A 108 -24.41 4.71 4.15
N ARG A 109 -23.58 5.63 4.68
CA ARG A 109 -22.12 5.61 4.50
C ARG A 109 -21.40 5.32 5.79
N MET A 110 -20.34 4.52 5.71
CA MET A 110 -19.35 4.33 6.75
C MET A 110 -17.99 4.69 6.17
N ASN A 111 -17.30 5.63 6.79
CA ASN A 111 -15.98 6.08 6.39
C ASN A 111 -14.94 5.19 7.08
N GLY A 112 -13.82 4.97 6.43
CA GLY A 112 -12.70 4.21 6.96
C GLY A 112 -11.39 4.94 6.74
N CYS A 113 -10.49 4.83 7.71
CA CYS A 113 -9.12 5.30 7.62
C CYS A 113 -8.20 4.13 7.92
N ALA A 114 -7.21 3.92 7.05
CA ALA A 114 -6.33 2.76 7.06
C ALA A 114 -4.87 3.19 7.10
N LEU A 115 -4.07 2.52 7.92
CA LEU A 115 -2.63 2.71 8.01
C LEU A 115 -1.92 1.37 7.86
N THR A 116 -1.25 1.19 6.72
CA THR A 116 -0.46 0.00 6.41
C THR A 116 0.92 0.09 7.04
N LEU A 117 1.18 -0.83 7.95
CA LEU A 117 2.44 -1.13 8.61
C LEU A 117 3.11 -2.36 7.96
N PHE A 118 4.32 -2.67 8.39
CA PHE A 118 5.07 -3.85 7.92
C PHE A 118 5.65 -4.58 9.13
N GLU A 119 5.38 -5.88 9.26
CA GLU A 119 5.92 -6.72 10.34
C GLU A 119 6.74 -7.89 9.79
N GLU A 120 7.67 -8.39 10.59
CA GLU A 120 8.45 -9.58 10.24
C GLU A 120 7.58 -10.84 10.31
N VAL A 121 7.65 -11.69 9.28
CA VAL A 121 6.98 -12.99 9.25
C VAL A 121 7.72 -13.96 10.19
N LYS A 122 7.21 -14.10 11.41
CA LYS A 122 7.72 -15.07 12.40
C LYS A 122 7.24 -16.51 12.20
N ASP A 123 6.50 -16.77 11.13
CA ASP A 123 5.89 -18.08 10.85
C ASP A 123 6.69 -18.81 9.77
N ASP A 124 7.42 -19.86 10.17
CA ASP A 124 8.31 -20.57 9.25
C ASP A 124 7.54 -21.36 8.18
N THR A 125 6.26 -21.69 8.39
CA THR A 125 5.42 -22.30 7.34
C THR A 125 5.14 -21.32 6.20
N ILE A 126 4.95 -20.04 6.53
CA ILE A 126 4.78 -18.96 5.55
C ILE A 126 6.10 -18.65 4.84
N LYS A 127 7.24 -18.65 5.56
CA LYS A 127 8.57 -18.50 4.94
C LYS A 127 8.84 -19.62 3.94
N GLN A 128 8.59 -20.87 4.33
CA GLN A 128 8.75 -22.04 3.47
C GLN A 128 7.84 -21.96 2.24
N ALA A 129 6.55 -21.67 2.42
CA ALA A 129 5.62 -21.50 1.32
C ALA A 129 6.03 -20.37 0.33
N MET A 130 6.57 -19.25 0.83
CA MET A 130 7.08 -18.18 -0.04
C MET A 130 8.34 -18.61 -0.80
N PHE A 131 9.27 -19.32 -0.15
CA PHE A 131 10.46 -19.89 -0.78
C PHE A 131 10.08 -20.93 -1.86
N ASP A 132 9.12 -21.81 -1.58
CA ASP A 132 8.64 -22.82 -2.53
C ASP A 132 7.95 -22.18 -3.74
N LEU A 133 7.13 -21.14 -3.53
CA LEU A 133 6.57 -20.33 -4.61
C LEU A 133 7.67 -19.65 -5.44
N GLN A 134 8.72 -19.13 -4.79
CA GLN A 134 9.84 -18.47 -5.47
C GLN A 134 10.65 -19.46 -6.32
N MET A 135 10.91 -20.65 -5.78
CA MET A 135 11.58 -21.77 -6.44
C MET A 135 10.76 -22.30 -7.61
N ALA A 136 9.44 -22.47 -7.45
CA ALA A 136 8.53 -22.89 -8.51
C ALA A 136 8.47 -21.87 -9.66
N HIS A 137 8.37 -20.57 -9.36
CA HIS A 137 8.36 -19.51 -10.36
C HIS A 137 9.68 -19.44 -11.14
N VAL A 138 10.84 -19.58 -10.47
CA VAL A 138 12.15 -19.61 -11.16
C VAL A 138 12.30 -20.86 -12.03
N LYS A 139 11.80 -22.02 -11.59
CA LYS A 139 11.74 -23.24 -12.43
C LYS A 139 10.85 -23.06 -13.66
N GLN A 140 9.71 -22.36 -13.54
CA GLN A 140 8.84 -22.05 -14.68
C GLN A 140 9.53 -21.14 -15.71
N LEU A 141 10.25 -20.10 -15.26
CA LEU A 141 11.03 -19.22 -16.14
C LEU A 141 12.14 -19.99 -16.86
N ALA A 142 12.90 -20.81 -16.14
CA ALA A 142 13.96 -21.64 -16.73
C ALA A 142 13.39 -22.64 -17.75
N ALA A 143 12.27 -23.30 -17.44
CA ALA A 143 11.62 -24.23 -18.37
C ALA A 143 11.08 -23.53 -19.64
N ALA A 144 10.61 -22.29 -19.52
CA ALA A 144 10.18 -21.48 -20.67
C ALA A 144 11.37 -21.16 -21.60
N GLU A 145 12.51 -20.72 -21.06
CA GLU A 145 13.68 -20.41 -21.91
C GLU A 145 14.36 -21.68 -22.46
N CYS A 146 14.43 -22.77 -21.70
CA CYS A 146 14.96 -24.04 -22.19
C CYS A 146 14.09 -24.73 -23.25
N SER A 147 12.86 -24.26 -23.50
CA SER A 147 12.10 -24.67 -24.70
C SER A 147 12.70 -24.15 -26.02
N SER A 148 13.82 -23.41 -25.96
CA SER A 148 14.58 -22.90 -27.10
C SER A 148 16.01 -23.47 -27.28
N GLY A 149 16.44 -24.45 -26.47
CA GLY A 149 17.76 -25.09 -26.64
C GLY A 149 18.04 -26.28 -25.71
N ASP A 150 18.79 -27.26 -26.21
CA ASP A 150 19.01 -28.57 -25.56
C ASP A 150 19.76 -28.51 -24.21
N ILE A 151 19.36 -29.35 -23.26
CA ILE A 151 20.02 -29.52 -21.95
C ILE A 151 20.62 -30.93 -21.82
N TYR A 152 21.94 -31.02 -21.63
CA TYR A 152 22.56 -32.09 -20.84
C TYR A 152 23.72 -31.54 -19.99
N ASP A 153 23.82 -32.05 -18.76
CA ASP A 153 24.82 -31.76 -17.70
C ASP A 153 25.00 -30.28 -17.28
N ILE A 154 24.30 -29.87 -16.21
CA ILE A 154 24.48 -28.57 -15.55
C ILE A 154 24.63 -28.80 -14.04
N LYS A 155 25.67 -28.20 -13.44
CA LYS A 155 25.99 -28.29 -12.00
C LYS A 155 25.47 -27.07 -11.25
N ASP A 156 25.30 -27.21 -9.94
CA ASP A 156 24.64 -26.24 -9.05
C ASP A 156 25.10 -24.78 -9.25
N GLU A 157 26.41 -24.53 -9.41
CA GLU A 157 26.94 -23.19 -9.71
C GLU A 157 26.55 -22.64 -11.09
N THR A 158 26.52 -23.47 -12.15
CA THR A 158 26.03 -23.02 -13.46
C THR A 158 24.52 -22.82 -13.47
N ILE A 159 23.75 -23.53 -12.63
CA ILE A 159 22.33 -23.22 -12.41
C ILE A 159 22.18 -21.87 -11.69
N LYS A 160 22.97 -21.58 -10.65
CA LYS A 160 22.96 -20.25 -9.98
C LYS A 160 23.35 -19.11 -10.91
N GLN A 161 24.39 -19.30 -11.72
CA GLN A 161 24.84 -18.32 -12.71
C GLN A 161 23.76 -18.10 -13.78
N ALA A 162 23.20 -19.18 -14.34
CA ALA A 162 22.08 -19.09 -15.28
C ALA A 162 20.86 -18.40 -14.64
N MET A 163 20.46 -18.76 -13.41
CA MET A 163 19.38 -18.07 -12.70
C MET A 163 19.65 -16.57 -12.53
N PHE A 164 20.89 -16.16 -12.23
CA PHE A 164 21.27 -14.75 -12.12
C PHE A 164 21.19 -14.03 -13.48
N ASP A 165 21.67 -14.65 -14.55
CA ASP A 165 21.69 -14.06 -15.89
C ASP A 165 20.27 -14.03 -16.51
N LEU A 166 19.44 -15.06 -16.28
CA LEU A 166 17.99 -15.09 -16.58
C LEU A 166 17.25 -13.96 -15.85
N GLN A 167 17.50 -13.78 -14.54
CA GLN A 167 16.93 -12.67 -13.77
C GLN A 167 17.35 -11.31 -14.35
N MET A 168 18.61 -11.16 -14.76
CA MET A 168 19.11 -9.94 -15.40
C MET A 168 18.57 -9.72 -16.82
N ALA A 169 18.22 -10.78 -17.55
CA ALA A 169 17.56 -10.70 -18.86
C ALA A 169 16.09 -10.29 -18.73
N HIS A 170 15.32 -10.94 -17.86
CA HIS A 170 13.91 -10.61 -17.62
C HIS A 170 13.73 -9.18 -17.06
N VAL A 171 14.61 -8.73 -16.16
CA VAL A 171 14.64 -7.33 -15.68
C VAL A 171 14.90 -6.33 -16.82
N LYS A 172 15.73 -6.67 -17.82
CA LYS A 172 15.96 -5.82 -19.01
C LYS A 172 14.70 -5.77 -19.90
N GLN A 173 14.04 -6.90 -20.12
CA GLN A 173 12.82 -6.96 -20.96
C GLN A 173 11.68 -6.15 -20.36
N LEU A 174 11.40 -6.30 -19.07
CA LEU A 174 10.36 -5.52 -18.37
C LEU A 174 10.68 -4.01 -18.37
N ALA A 175 11.96 -3.63 -18.21
CA ALA A 175 12.39 -2.23 -18.32
C ALA A 175 12.26 -1.67 -19.74
N ALA A 176 12.45 -2.49 -20.78
CA ALA A 176 12.23 -2.09 -22.16
C ALA A 176 10.75 -1.88 -22.48
N ALA A 177 9.86 -2.74 -21.94
CA ALA A 177 8.42 -2.60 -22.06
C ALA A 177 7.90 -1.29 -21.42
N GLU A 178 8.30 -0.97 -20.18
CA GLU A 178 7.95 0.32 -19.55
C GLU A 178 8.47 1.54 -20.36
N CYS A 179 9.63 1.44 -21.01
CA CYS A 179 10.18 2.51 -21.84
C CYS A 179 9.42 2.73 -23.17
N SER A 180 8.67 1.75 -23.67
CA SER A 180 7.87 1.89 -24.89
C SER A 180 6.53 2.63 -24.70
N SER A 181 6.19 3.00 -23.45
CA SER A 181 4.95 3.70 -23.08
C SER A 181 5.18 5.10 -22.48
N GLY A 182 6.29 5.77 -22.86
CA GLY A 182 6.62 7.13 -22.43
C GLY A 182 6.64 8.11 -23.61
N ASP A 183 5.77 9.12 -23.55
CA ASP A 183 5.56 10.09 -24.64
C ASP A 183 6.72 11.08 -24.87
N ILE A 184 6.61 11.76 -26.01
CA ILE A 184 7.50 12.78 -26.59
C ILE A 184 7.61 14.05 -25.70
N TYR A 185 8.53 14.95 -26.06
CA TYR A 185 9.00 16.21 -25.41
C TYR A 185 10.21 15.99 -24.47
N ASP A 186 11.30 16.78 -24.53
CA ASP A 186 11.61 18.00 -25.31
C ASP A 186 13.05 17.96 -25.90
N SER A 187 13.39 18.86 -26.83
CA SER A 187 14.71 18.92 -27.48
C SER A 187 15.20 20.34 -27.83
N ARG A 188 16.42 20.67 -27.35
CA ARG A 188 17.35 21.76 -27.74
C ARG A 188 18.74 21.41 -27.16
N VAL A 189 19.87 21.38 -27.91
CA VAL A 189 20.68 22.52 -28.44
C VAL A 189 21.27 23.35 -27.29
N ARG A 190 22.59 23.51 -27.05
CA ARG A 190 23.90 23.21 -27.74
C ARG A 190 25.02 23.17 -26.64
N GLN A 191 26.36 23.01 -26.79
CA GLN A 191 27.38 22.90 -27.88
C GLN A 191 28.68 22.21 -27.33
N GLN A 192 29.80 22.22 -28.08
CA GLN A 192 31.21 22.11 -27.61
C GLN A 192 32.07 23.25 -28.26
N PRO A 193 33.36 23.49 -27.87
CA PRO A 193 34.49 22.70 -28.42
C PRO A 193 35.78 22.56 -27.55
N GLY A 194 36.56 21.49 -27.80
CA GLY A 194 38.02 21.58 -28.01
C GLY A 194 39.02 21.40 -26.84
N THR A 195 39.74 20.27 -26.83
CA THR A 195 41.23 20.19 -26.96
C THR A 195 41.70 18.73 -26.97
N VAL A 196 42.92 18.46 -27.47
CA VAL A 196 43.52 17.11 -27.59
C VAL A 196 44.87 17.02 -26.88
N SER A 197 45.14 15.87 -26.26
CA SER A 197 46.50 15.42 -25.90
C SER A 197 46.53 13.90 -25.74
N PHE A 198 47.69 13.29 -25.99
CA PHE A 198 47.96 11.84 -25.86
C PHE A 198 48.79 11.57 -24.60
N GLY A 199 48.63 10.42 -23.94
CA GLY A 199 49.50 10.06 -22.81
C GLY A 199 49.09 8.91 -21.88
N ASN A 200 49.06 7.68 -22.41
CA ASN A 200 49.41 6.39 -21.78
C ASN A 200 49.02 6.05 -20.31
N HIS A 201 48.49 4.83 -20.14
CA HIS A 201 48.48 4.00 -18.91
C HIS A 201 47.89 4.58 -17.61
N THR A 202 46.60 4.30 -17.39
CA THR A 202 46.13 3.81 -16.07
C THR A 202 44.85 2.98 -16.23
N MET A 203 44.60 2.07 -15.28
CA MET A 203 43.38 1.24 -15.25
C MET A 203 42.13 2.15 -15.15
N PRO A 204 41.07 1.95 -15.96
CA PRO A 204 39.94 2.86 -16.02
C PRO A 204 39.06 2.80 -14.74
N ARG A 205 39.36 3.67 -13.78
CA ARG A 205 38.47 4.00 -12.67
C ARG A 205 37.27 4.80 -13.17
N HIS A 206 36.07 4.32 -12.85
CA HIS A 206 34.79 5.02 -12.99
C HIS A 206 34.45 5.61 -14.37
N ILE A 207 33.76 4.81 -15.20
CA ILE A 207 32.58 5.38 -15.87
C ILE A 207 31.49 5.52 -14.80
N SER A 208 31.07 6.76 -14.53
CA SER A 208 29.93 7.04 -13.66
C SER A 208 28.65 6.60 -14.38
N ALA A 209 28.30 5.33 -14.24
CA ALA A 209 27.00 4.83 -14.67
C ALA A 209 25.93 5.60 -13.89
N LYS A 210 25.24 6.52 -14.58
CA LYS A 210 23.97 7.11 -14.11
C LYS A 210 23.10 5.93 -13.66
N ARG A 211 22.93 5.76 -12.35
CA ARG A 211 22.08 4.71 -11.76
C ARG A 211 20.63 5.05 -12.07
N ASN A 212 20.22 4.75 -13.31
CA ASN A 212 18.82 4.62 -13.65
C ASN A 212 18.24 3.60 -12.67
N ARG A 213 17.27 4.01 -11.86
CA ARG A 213 16.87 3.29 -10.64
C ARG A 213 15.91 2.14 -10.98
N GLN A 214 16.31 1.35 -11.98
CA GLN A 214 15.61 0.16 -12.45
C GLN A 214 15.30 -0.75 -11.25
N LYS A 215 14.03 -1.13 -11.13
CA LYS A 215 13.55 -1.98 -10.05
C LYS A 215 14.25 -3.33 -10.15
N ARG A 216 15.30 -3.56 -9.33
CA ARG A 216 15.82 -4.92 -9.16
C ARG A 216 14.68 -5.75 -8.56
N ILE A 217 14.21 -6.76 -9.29
CA ILE A 217 13.26 -7.73 -8.75
C ILE A 217 13.91 -8.37 -7.52
N SER A 218 13.10 -8.56 -6.48
CA SER A 218 13.53 -9.18 -5.22
C SER A 218 13.19 -10.66 -5.26
N TYR A 219 14.09 -11.47 -4.75
CA TYR A 219 13.94 -12.92 -4.66
C TYR A 219 14.08 -13.34 -3.20
N TYR A 220 13.23 -14.24 -2.73
CA TYR A 220 13.37 -14.90 -1.43
C TYR A 220 14.05 -16.26 -1.63
N ASP A 221 15.36 -16.28 -1.43
CA ASP A 221 16.28 -17.36 -1.80
C ASP A 221 16.73 -18.23 -0.61
N ASN A 222 16.35 -17.90 0.61
CA ASN A 222 16.72 -18.61 1.83
C ASN A 222 15.72 -18.32 2.95
N THR A 223 15.08 -19.36 3.51
CA THR A 223 14.09 -19.28 4.60
C THR A 223 14.66 -18.78 5.94
N SER A 224 15.98 -18.78 6.11
CA SER A 224 16.66 -18.16 7.26
C SER A 224 16.77 -16.64 7.16
N LYS A 225 16.50 -16.02 5.99
CA LYS A 225 16.51 -14.56 5.85
C LYS A 225 15.18 -13.96 6.35
N PRO A 226 15.19 -12.77 6.97
CA PRO A 226 13.97 -12.09 7.36
C PRO A 226 13.16 -11.69 6.12
N ILE A 227 11.84 -11.89 6.21
CA ILE A 227 10.87 -11.45 5.22
C ILE A 227 9.74 -10.72 5.96
N PHE A 228 9.30 -9.60 5.39
CA PHE A 228 8.32 -8.70 5.97
C PHE A 228 7.00 -8.80 5.22
N VAL A 229 5.90 -8.59 5.92
CA VAL A 229 4.54 -8.62 5.36
C VAL A 229 3.79 -7.33 5.72
N SER A 230 3.04 -6.80 4.77
CA SER A 230 2.13 -5.67 5.00
C SER A 230 0.98 -6.05 5.94
N LYS A 231 0.63 -5.16 6.86
CA LYS A 231 -0.45 -5.33 7.84
C LYS A 231 -1.11 -3.99 8.11
N CYS A 232 -2.42 -3.90 8.04
CA CYS A 232 -3.15 -2.66 8.23
C CYS A 232 -3.79 -2.59 9.62
N ILE A 233 -3.74 -1.41 10.24
CA ILE A 233 -4.64 -1.02 11.32
C ILE A 233 -5.60 0.04 10.79
N ALA A 234 -6.87 -0.01 11.18
CA ALA A 234 -7.91 0.86 10.62
C ALA A 234 -8.92 1.34 11.67
N LEU A 235 -9.49 2.52 11.44
CA LEU A 235 -10.60 3.09 12.20
C LEU A 235 -11.79 3.30 11.26
N LEU A 236 -12.99 2.90 11.70
CA LEU A 236 -14.25 3.13 10.99
C LEU A 236 -15.06 4.22 11.71
N THR A 237 -15.62 5.16 10.96
CA THR A 237 -16.28 6.37 11.48
C THR A 237 -17.54 6.73 10.70
N ARG A 238 -18.57 7.21 11.41
CA ARG A 238 -19.85 7.66 10.83
C ARG A 238 -19.83 9.03 10.15
N ILE A 239 -18.90 9.91 10.52
CA ILE A 239 -18.69 11.22 9.89
C ILE A 239 -17.43 11.21 9.00
N PRO A 240 -17.40 11.95 7.87
CA PRO A 240 -16.28 11.95 6.93
C PRO A 240 -15.09 12.73 7.50
N MET A 241 -14.33 12.07 8.36
CA MET A 241 -13.10 12.56 8.97
C MET A 241 -11.91 11.71 8.57
N VAL A 242 -10.75 12.35 8.49
CA VAL A 242 -9.48 11.79 8.00
C VAL A 242 -8.32 12.21 8.88
N PHE A 243 -8.22 13.50 9.24
CA PHE A 243 -7.10 14.04 10.00
C PHE A 243 -7.03 13.46 11.43
N THR A 244 -8.17 13.42 12.14
CA THR A 244 -8.20 12.84 13.50
C THR A 244 -7.93 11.33 13.49
N PRO A 245 -8.56 10.49 12.63
CA PRO A 245 -8.22 9.08 12.49
C PRO A 245 -6.77 8.82 12.05
N GLU A 246 -6.24 9.60 11.10
CA GLU A 246 -4.83 9.51 10.68
C GLU A 246 -3.89 9.77 11.86
N LYS A 247 -4.15 10.82 12.65
CA LYS A 247 -3.34 11.14 13.83
C LYS A 247 -3.38 10.01 14.86
N ILE A 248 -4.55 9.47 15.17
CA ILE A 248 -4.70 8.33 16.10
C ILE A 248 -3.93 7.11 15.57
N LEU A 249 -4.15 6.71 14.31
CA LEU A 249 -3.48 5.55 13.70
C LEU A 249 -1.96 5.71 13.67
N ARG A 250 -1.45 6.92 13.36
CA ARG A 250 0.00 7.19 13.38
C ARG A 250 0.57 7.12 14.80
N THR A 251 -0.12 7.62 15.83
CA THR A 251 0.35 7.45 17.21
C THR A 251 0.33 5.97 17.65
N LEU A 252 -0.71 5.20 17.31
CA LEU A 252 -0.72 3.75 17.52
C LEU A 252 0.50 3.08 16.86
N ALA A 253 0.80 3.44 15.60
CA ALA A 253 1.92 2.89 14.84
C ALA A 253 3.31 3.25 15.38
N GLU A 254 3.48 4.43 16.02
CA GLU A 254 4.72 4.76 16.73
C GLU A 254 4.88 3.91 17.99
N VAL A 255 3.84 3.79 18.82
CA VAL A 255 3.84 3.02 20.08
C VAL A 255 4.07 1.52 19.86
N ILE A 256 3.61 0.97 18.75
CA ILE A 256 3.81 -0.45 18.39
C ILE A 256 5.29 -0.78 18.07
N LYS A 257 6.15 0.21 17.83
CA LYS A 257 7.58 -0.04 17.54
C LYS A 257 8.28 -0.58 18.80
N PRO A 258 9.13 -1.63 18.68
CA PRO A 258 9.63 -2.39 19.83
C PRO A 258 10.54 -1.63 20.82
N ASN A 259 10.91 -0.39 20.53
CA ASN A 259 11.70 0.48 21.40
C ASN A 259 10.99 1.82 21.72
N CYS A 260 9.67 1.94 21.52
CA CYS A 260 8.92 3.21 21.63
C CYS A 260 7.86 3.20 22.75
N HIS A 261 8.30 3.35 24.00
CA HIS A 261 7.41 3.55 25.15
C HIS A 261 6.98 5.02 25.26
N SER A 262 6.32 5.54 24.21
CA SER A 262 5.95 6.96 24.09
C SER A 262 4.61 7.32 24.75
N LEU A 263 3.71 6.34 24.98
CA LEU A 263 2.48 6.57 25.75
C LEU A 263 2.69 6.30 27.25
N PRO A 264 2.17 7.17 28.14
CA PRO A 264 2.10 6.93 29.59
C PRO A 264 1.00 5.92 29.99
N VAL A 265 0.30 5.30 29.03
CA VAL A 265 -0.77 4.31 29.25
C VAL A 265 -0.61 3.13 28.29
N PRO A 266 -1.15 1.93 28.61
CA PRO A 266 -1.19 0.81 27.68
C PRO A 266 -1.89 1.14 26.36
N LEU A 267 -1.46 0.46 25.29
CA LEU A 267 -2.01 0.59 23.93
C LEU A 267 -3.51 0.29 23.93
N GLU A 268 -3.90 -0.75 24.66
CA GLU A 268 -5.27 -1.23 24.84
C GLU A 268 -6.15 -0.18 25.52
N SER A 269 -5.63 0.51 26.53
CA SER A 269 -6.35 1.58 27.24
C SER A 269 -6.61 2.79 26.33
N PHE A 270 -5.66 3.13 25.46
CA PHE A 270 -5.85 4.21 24.47
C PHE A 270 -6.85 3.82 23.38
N ILE A 271 -6.79 2.57 22.87
CA ILE A 271 -7.78 2.05 21.91
C ILE A 271 -9.18 2.02 22.54
N TYR A 272 -9.30 1.56 23.79
CA TYR A 272 -10.57 1.56 24.53
C TYR A 272 -11.12 2.98 24.67
N TRP A 273 -10.28 3.95 25.10
CA TRP A 273 -10.67 5.35 25.23
C TRP A 273 -11.22 5.91 23.91
N VAL A 274 -10.52 5.72 22.79
CA VAL A 274 -10.96 6.16 21.44
C VAL A 274 -12.31 5.54 21.03
N LEU A 275 -12.59 4.28 21.40
CA LEU A 275 -13.80 3.57 21.00
C LEU A 275 -15.02 3.84 21.89
N HIS A 276 -14.80 4.09 23.19
CA HIS A 276 -15.84 4.07 24.22
C HIS A 276 -16.03 5.41 24.94
N GLU A 277 -14.96 6.18 25.16
CA GLU A 277 -14.98 7.39 26.00
C GLU A 277 -14.95 8.69 25.18
N VAL A 278 -14.53 8.63 23.91
CA VAL A 278 -14.52 9.80 23.01
C VAL A 278 -15.91 9.96 22.35
N PRO A 279 -16.70 10.99 22.70
CA PRO A 279 -18.04 11.18 22.14
C PRO A 279 -17.97 11.68 20.70
N LEU A 280 -19.03 11.43 19.94
CA LEU A 280 -19.30 12.17 18.70
C LEU A 280 -19.62 13.64 19.08
N PRO A 281 -19.04 14.66 18.41
CA PRO A 281 -19.40 16.05 18.67
C PRO A 281 -20.87 16.31 18.28
N ILE A 282 -21.48 17.35 18.81
CA ILE A 282 -22.84 17.78 18.42
C ILE A 282 -22.75 18.49 17.06
N PRO A 283 -23.74 18.42 16.15
CA PRO A 283 -23.71 19.19 14.90
C PRO A 283 -23.58 20.68 15.19
N GLY A 284 -22.57 21.32 14.59
CA GLY A 284 -22.20 22.71 14.85
C GLY A 284 -21.20 22.91 15.99
N THR A 285 -20.61 21.86 16.57
CA THR A 285 -19.59 22.00 17.64
C THR A 285 -18.22 21.41 17.27
N THR A 286 -17.20 21.94 17.94
CA THR A 286 -15.83 21.44 17.94
C THR A 286 -15.56 20.70 19.23
N LEU A 287 -15.05 19.48 19.13
CA LEU A 287 -14.53 18.69 20.23
C LEU A 287 -13.01 18.81 20.23
N GLN A 288 -12.44 19.38 21.30
CA GLN A 288 -11.01 19.37 21.57
C GLN A 288 -10.76 18.48 22.79
N LEU A 289 -9.82 17.55 22.65
CA LEU A 289 -9.43 16.61 23.70
C LEU A 289 -7.90 16.56 23.76
N ASN A 290 -7.34 16.61 24.97
CA ASN A 290 -5.97 16.17 25.21
C ASN A 290 -6.02 14.87 25.99
N TYR A 291 -5.36 13.83 25.49
CA TYR A 291 -5.19 12.57 26.20
C TYR A 291 -3.77 12.07 26.03
N SER A 292 -3.06 11.83 27.13
CA SER A 292 -1.71 11.26 27.13
C SER A 292 -0.69 12.02 26.25
N GLY A 293 -0.84 13.34 26.11
CA GLY A 293 0.01 14.19 25.25
C GLY A 293 -0.44 14.28 23.79
N ILE A 294 -1.56 13.65 23.41
CA ILE A 294 -2.15 13.73 22.09
C ILE A 294 -3.30 14.76 22.12
N ASP A 295 -3.13 15.88 21.43
CA ASP A 295 -4.25 16.78 21.11
C ASP A 295 -5.05 16.24 19.92
N LEU A 296 -6.31 15.90 20.15
CA LEU A 296 -7.29 15.62 19.10
C LEU A 296 -8.24 16.81 18.98
N ILE A 297 -8.45 17.26 17.73
CA ILE A 297 -9.48 18.22 17.38
C ILE A 297 -10.39 17.53 16.37
N VAL A 298 -11.70 17.66 16.57
CA VAL A 298 -12.75 17.22 15.64
C VAL A 298 -13.75 18.35 15.49
N ILE A 299 -14.11 18.67 14.26
CA ILE A 299 -15.22 19.56 13.94
C ILE A 299 -16.34 18.71 13.34
N ARG A 300 -17.58 18.86 13.83
CA ARG A 300 -18.78 18.33 13.16
C ARG A 300 -19.63 19.51 12.70
N PRO A 301 -19.58 19.91 11.41
CA PRO A 301 -20.40 21.02 10.92
C PRO A 301 -21.90 20.81 11.15
N PRO A 302 -22.70 21.89 11.22
CA PRO A 302 -24.16 21.80 11.27
C PRO A 302 -24.71 21.27 9.95
N ALA A 303 -25.94 20.74 9.96
CA ALA A 303 -26.54 20.09 8.79
C ALA A 303 -26.83 21.03 7.59
N ASN A 304 -26.68 22.35 7.76
CA ASN A 304 -26.94 23.37 6.75
C ASN A 304 -25.66 23.97 6.13
N ASP A 305 -24.48 23.58 6.61
CA ASP A 305 -23.19 24.04 6.08
C ASP A 305 -22.78 23.27 4.81
N LEU A 306 -21.77 23.78 4.11
CA LEU A 306 -21.13 23.07 3.00
C LEU A 306 -20.52 21.73 3.47
N PRO A 307 -20.44 20.71 2.58
CA PRO A 307 -19.87 19.41 2.93
C PRO A 307 -18.48 19.51 3.57
N PHE A 308 -18.31 18.88 4.74
CA PHE A 308 -17.05 18.90 5.46
C PHE A 308 -15.94 18.24 4.64
N PHE A 309 -14.85 18.97 4.40
CA PHE A 309 -13.69 18.50 3.67
C PHE A 309 -12.46 18.56 4.57
N ASP A 310 -12.25 17.48 5.34
CA ASP A 310 -11.20 17.36 6.36
C ASP A 310 -9.77 17.26 5.77
N TYR A 311 -9.66 17.08 4.45
CA TYR A 311 -8.40 17.15 3.71
C TYR A 311 -8.01 18.61 3.41
N PRO A 312 -6.75 19.03 3.67
CA PRO A 312 -6.28 20.34 3.23
C PRO A 312 -6.31 20.45 1.68
N LEU A 313 -7.18 21.31 1.14
CA LEU A 313 -7.32 21.54 -0.32
C LEU A 313 -5.98 21.91 -1.01
N GLN A 314 -5.02 22.46 -0.28
CA GLN A 314 -3.66 22.72 -0.77
C GLN A 314 -2.95 21.44 -1.28
N HIS A 315 -3.26 20.26 -0.70
CA HIS A 315 -2.72 18.98 -1.16
C HIS A 315 -3.33 18.51 -2.48
N LEU A 316 -4.58 18.87 -2.79
CA LEU A 316 -5.19 18.59 -4.10
C LEU A 316 -4.41 19.33 -5.21
N PHE A 317 -4.16 20.63 -5.03
CA PHE A 317 -3.41 21.45 -5.99
C PHE A 317 -1.92 21.09 -6.10
N LYS A 318 -1.37 20.30 -5.17
CA LYS A 318 -0.01 19.73 -5.26
C LYS A 318 0.07 18.59 -6.29
N TYR A 319 -1.04 17.93 -6.61
CA TYR A 319 -1.09 16.77 -7.50
C TYR A 319 -1.95 17.00 -8.76
N VAL A 320 -2.95 17.88 -8.69
CA VAL A 320 -3.89 18.21 -9.77
C VAL A 320 -3.73 19.69 -10.14
N SER A 321 -3.35 19.99 -11.38
CA SER A 321 -3.29 21.38 -11.87
C SER A 321 -4.70 21.97 -12.00
N VAL A 322 -4.82 23.30 -11.98
CA VAL A 322 -6.11 24.00 -12.06
C VAL A 322 -6.91 23.57 -13.30
N ASP A 323 -6.27 23.41 -14.46
CA ASP A 323 -6.94 22.96 -15.70
C ASP A 323 -7.48 21.52 -15.58
N LYS A 324 -6.78 20.65 -14.86
CA LYS A 324 -7.23 19.28 -14.61
C LYS A 324 -8.37 19.26 -13.60
N LEU A 325 -8.34 20.12 -12.58
CA LEU A 325 -9.43 20.27 -11.62
C LEU A 325 -10.69 20.84 -12.28
N LEU A 326 -10.56 21.86 -13.13
CA LEU A 326 -11.67 22.42 -13.91
C LEU A 326 -12.27 21.39 -14.87
N LYS A 327 -11.45 20.57 -15.54
CA LYS A 327 -11.93 19.45 -16.36
C LYS A 327 -12.65 18.39 -15.53
N LEU A 328 -12.09 17.99 -14.38
CA LEU A 328 -12.73 17.04 -13.46
C LEU A 328 -14.07 17.57 -12.93
N PHE A 329 -14.14 18.84 -12.55
CA PHE A 329 -15.37 19.50 -12.11
C PHE A 329 -16.40 19.61 -13.25
N THR A 330 -15.95 19.87 -14.49
CA THR A 330 -16.83 19.87 -15.67
C THR A 330 -17.39 18.48 -15.94
N CYS A 331 -16.56 17.43 -15.92
CA CYS A 331 -17.02 16.05 -16.05
C CYS A 331 -18.01 15.66 -14.94
N PHE A 332 -17.79 16.13 -13.71
CA PHE A 332 -18.67 15.89 -12.57
C PHE A 332 -20.04 16.57 -12.75
N LEU A 333 -20.07 17.83 -13.18
CA LEU A 333 -21.31 18.55 -13.51
C LEU A 333 -22.07 17.97 -14.72
N LEU A 334 -21.39 17.19 -15.56
CA LEU A 334 -21.99 16.46 -16.69
C LEU A 334 -22.26 14.97 -16.36
N GLU A 335 -22.20 14.59 -15.09
CA GLU A 335 -22.43 13.22 -14.57
C GLU A 335 -21.60 12.13 -15.29
N HIS A 336 -20.43 12.50 -15.82
CA HIS A 336 -19.54 11.58 -16.53
C HIS A 336 -18.86 10.60 -15.56
N GLN A 337 -18.56 9.39 -16.05
CA GLN A 337 -17.75 8.42 -15.32
C GLN A 337 -16.30 8.95 -15.19
N ILE A 338 -15.85 9.18 -13.96
CA ILE A 338 -14.51 9.69 -13.65
C ILE A 338 -13.71 8.60 -12.97
N LEU A 339 -12.56 8.24 -13.55
CA LEU A 339 -11.57 7.36 -12.95
C LEU A 339 -10.33 8.17 -12.54
N LEU A 340 -9.91 8.02 -11.28
CA LEU A 340 -8.66 8.61 -10.76
C LEU A 340 -7.62 7.52 -10.53
N CYS A 341 -6.41 7.73 -11.03
CA CYS A 341 -5.32 6.77 -10.94
C CYS A 341 -4.07 7.39 -10.28
N SER A 342 -3.56 6.72 -9.25
CA SER A 342 -2.30 7.08 -8.59
C SER A 342 -1.50 5.83 -8.25
N LYS A 343 -0.17 5.95 -8.22
CA LYS A 343 0.73 4.89 -7.74
C LYS A 343 0.80 4.83 -6.20
N HIS A 344 0.39 5.91 -5.52
CA HIS A 344 0.41 6.05 -4.07
C HIS A 344 -0.99 6.44 -3.56
N MET A 345 -1.40 5.87 -2.42
CA MET A 345 -2.78 6.01 -1.93
C MET A 345 -3.02 7.26 -1.08
N ASP A 346 -1.95 7.93 -0.63
CA ASP A 346 -1.97 9.25 0.03
C ASP A 346 -2.39 10.42 -0.90
N ARG A 347 -2.88 10.10 -2.11
CA ARG A 347 -3.18 11.04 -3.20
C ARG A 347 -4.49 10.71 -3.93
N LEU A 348 -5.26 9.77 -3.40
CA LEU A 348 -6.61 9.40 -3.83
C LEU A 348 -7.57 9.71 -2.68
#